data_AF-A0A969XGG6-F1
#
_entry.id   AF-A0A969XGG6-F1
#
_cell.length_a   1.000
_cell.length_b   1.000
_cell.length_c   1.000
_cell.angle_alpha   90.00
_cell.angle_beta   90.00
_cell.angle_gamma   90.00
#
_symmetry.space_group_name_H-M   'P 1'
#
loop_
_entity.id
_entity.type
_entity.pdbx_description
1 polymer ?
#
loop_
_entity_poly.entity_id
_entity_poly.type
_entity_poly.pdbx_seq_one_letter_code
_entity_poly.pdbx_strand_id
1 'polypeptide(L)'
;MATEKRPAWLSILSSVLWLIVTLGGLTLIQPLLVILFGVGTLITSGDPTAVTMDKYRIISARLWGVFLYGAVWLAGIIAMNAWFLKAKTLQTLLLRFGMVAVVEIAVWGLGIAVQELMIV
;
A
#
# COMPACT_ATOMS: atom_id res chain seq x y z
N MET A 1 -20.74 -14.25 -32.26
CA MET A 1 -20.56 -13.79 -30.87
C MET A 1 -20.43 -12.28 -30.90
N ALA A 2 -21.48 -11.54 -30.54
CA ALA A 2 -21.39 -10.09 -30.45
C ALA A 2 -20.53 -9.74 -29.22
N THR A 3 -19.30 -9.27 -29.46
CA THR A 3 -18.53 -8.59 -28.40
C THR A 3 -19.32 -7.34 -28.03
N GLU A 4 -20.03 -7.37 -26.91
CA GLU A 4 -20.52 -6.14 -26.26
C GLU A 4 -19.30 -5.23 -26.06
N LYS A 5 -19.17 -4.23 -26.93
CA LYS A 5 -18.12 -3.23 -26.83
C LYS A 5 -18.43 -2.40 -25.59
N ARG A 6 -17.61 -2.55 -24.56
CA ARG A 6 -17.62 -1.70 -23.36
C ARG A 6 -17.64 -0.23 -23.79
N PRO A 7 -18.47 0.63 -23.19
CA PRO A 7 -18.49 2.04 -23.52
C PRO A 7 -17.10 2.66 -23.33
N ALA A 8 -16.64 3.45 -24.30
CA ALA A 8 -15.30 4.07 -24.26
C ALA A 8 -15.09 4.93 -23.01
N TRP A 9 -16.14 5.64 -22.56
CA TRP A 9 -16.11 6.46 -21.35
C TRP A 9 -15.83 5.63 -20.08
N LEU A 10 -16.31 4.38 -20.01
CA LEU A 10 -16.10 3.51 -18.86
C LEU A 10 -14.65 3.04 -18.78
N SER A 11 -13.98 2.89 -19.94
CA SER A 11 -12.55 2.59 -20.01
C SER A 11 -11.71 3.78 -19.54
N ILE A 12 -12.04 5.00 -19.97
CA ILE A 12 -11.38 6.23 -19.50
C ILE A 12 -11.52 6.37 -17.99
N LEU A 13 -12.74 6.21 -17.46
CA LEU A 13 -13.00 6.28 -16.03
C LEU A 13 -12.19 5.24 -15.24
N SER A 14 -12.09 4.01 -15.76
CA SER A 14 -11.29 2.97 -15.13
C SER A 14 -9.81 3.32 -15.08
N SER A 15 -9.25 3.93 -16.12
CA SER A 15 -7.86 4.39 -16.12
C SER A 15 -7.63 5.53 -15.13
N VAL A 16 -8.59 6.45 -14.98
CA VAL A 16 -8.51 7.54 -14.00
C VAL A 16 -8.57 7.00 -12.57
N LEU A 17 -9.56 6.15 -12.26
CA LEU A 17 -9.68 5.53 -10.94
C LEU A 17 -8.47 4.67 -10.60
N TRP A 18 -7.91 4.00 -11.60
CA TRP A 18 -6.68 3.24 -11.46
C TRP A 18 -5.46 4.12 -11.13
N LEU A 19 -5.33 5.27 -11.80
CA LEU A 19 -4.26 6.22 -11.53
C LEU A 19 -4.35 6.77 -10.09
N ILE A 20 -5.56 7.09 -9.63
CA ILE A 20 -5.81 7.57 -8.26
C ILE A 20 -5.34 6.54 -7.24
N VAL A 21 -5.75 5.27 -7.40
CA VAL A 21 -5.32 4.16 -6.54
C VAL A 21 -3.80 3.97 -6.60
N THR A 22 -3.21 4.01 -7.80
CA THR A 22 -1.75 3.84 -7.96
C THR A 22 -0.97 4.92 -7.20
N LEU A 23 -1.41 6.18 -7.32
CA LEU A 23 -0.80 7.30 -6.61
C LEU A 23 -1.05 7.21 -5.10
N GLY A 24 -2.28 6.86 -4.67
CA GLY A 24 -2.63 6.63 -3.28
C GLY A 24 -1.74 5.56 -2.64
N GLY A 25 -1.62 4.40 -3.28
CA GLY A 25 -0.69 3.36 -2.88
C GLY A 25 0.77 3.84 -2.79
N LEU A 26 1.24 4.68 -3.71
CA LEU A 26 2.61 5.21 -3.61
C LEU A 26 2.82 6.05 -2.34
N THR A 27 1.80 6.80 -1.92
CA THR A 27 1.87 7.61 -0.69
C THR A 27 1.94 6.78 0.59
N LEU A 28 1.50 5.51 0.57
CA LEU A 28 1.57 4.59 1.72
C LEU A 28 3.00 4.26 2.16
N ILE A 29 4.02 4.62 1.38
CA ILE A 29 5.40 4.48 1.80
C ILE A 29 5.70 5.26 3.08
N GLN A 30 5.06 6.41 3.29
CA GLN A 30 5.24 7.24 4.49
C GLN A 30 4.74 6.55 5.76
N PRO A 31 3.45 6.14 5.86
CA PRO A 31 2.96 5.40 7.03
C PRO A 31 3.69 4.06 7.21
N LEU A 32 4.09 3.39 6.12
CA LEU A 32 4.88 2.15 6.20
C LEU A 32 6.23 2.37 6.90
N LEU A 33 6.96 3.45 6.61
CA LEU A 33 8.25 3.73 7.26
C LEU A 33 8.12 3.91 8.77
N VAL A 34 7.00 4.46 9.23
CA VAL A 34 6.66 4.60 10.65
C VAL A 34 6.37 3.23 11.26
N ILE A 35 5.53 2.42 10.60
CA ILE A 35 5.21 1.05 11.04
C ILE A 35 6.48 0.19 11.13
N LEU A 36 7.32 0.21 10.09
CA LEU A 36 8.57 -0.56 10.04
C LEU A 36 9.57 -0.11 11.11
N PHE A 37 9.57 1.17 11.46
CA PHE A 37 10.36 1.66 12.58
C PHE A 37 9.84 1.11 13.91
N GLY A 38 8.53 1.19 14.16
CA GLY A 38 7.92 0.62 15.36
C GLY A 38 8.14 -0.89 15.48
N VAL A 39 8.07 -1.64 14.37
CA VAL A 39 8.43 -3.05 14.36
C VAL A 39 9.92 -3.24 14.68
N GLY A 40 10.79 -2.43 14.08
CA GLY A 40 12.22 -2.46 14.33
C GLY A 40 12.59 -2.18 15.79
N THR A 41 11.87 -1.28 16.47
CA THR A 41 12.10 -0.98 17.89
C THR A 41 11.58 -2.08 18.80
N LEU A 42 10.48 -2.76 18.46
CA LEU A 42 9.96 -3.88 19.25
C LEU A 42 10.86 -5.12 19.26
N ILE A 43 11.75 -5.25 18.28
CA ILE A 43 12.70 -6.38 18.16
C ILE A 43 14.09 -6.09 18.74
N THR A 44 14.31 -4.91 19.32
CA THR A 44 15.59 -4.57 19.95
C THR A 44 15.72 -5.24 21.32
N SER A 45 16.96 -5.51 21.71
CA SER A 45 17.26 -6.21 22.97
C SER A 45 17.19 -5.32 24.21
N GLY A 46 17.37 -4.00 24.03
CA GLY A 46 17.45 -3.04 25.13
C GLY A 46 18.77 -3.09 25.91
N ASP A 47 19.69 -3.98 25.53
CA ASP A 47 20.98 -4.14 26.19
C ASP A 47 21.97 -3.03 25.78
N PRO A 48 22.64 -2.35 26.73
CA PRO A 48 23.57 -1.26 26.44
C PRO A 48 24.82 -1.70 25.65
N THR A 49 25.13 -3.00 25.65
CA THR A 49 26.22 -3.59 24.85
C THR A 49 25.80 -3.92 23.42
N ALA A 50 24.49 -3.97 23.13
CA ALA A 50 23.93 -4.34 21.84
C ALA A 50 23.44 -3.14 21.00
N VAL A 51 23.69 -1.90 21.45
CA VAL A 51 23.19 -0.66 20.84
C VAL A 51 23.50 -0.55 19.33
N THR A 52 24.69 -1.00 18.89
CA THR A 52 25.05 -1.02 17.47
C THR A 52 24.25 -2.06 16.69
N MET A 53 24.11 -3.26 17.25
CA MET A 53 23.36 -4.37 16.64
C MET A 53 21.86 -4.07 16.54
N ASP A 54 21.29 -3.40 17.55
CA ASP A 54 19.90 -2.95 17.55
C ASP A 54 19.64 -1.85 16.50
N LYS A 55 20.60 -0.93 16.28
CA LYS A 55 20.53 0.03 15.16
C LYS A 55 20.53 -0.67 13.80
N TYR A 56 21.38 -1.68 13.60
CA TYR A 56 21.39 -2.45 12.36
C TYR A 56 20.09 -3.23 12.13
N ARG A 57 19.46 -3.77 13.18
CA ARG A 57 18.16 -4.45 13.10
C ARG A 57 17.04 -3.51 12.62
N ILE A 58 16.97 -2.30 13.17
CA ILE A 58 15.97 -1.29 12.75
C ILE A 58 16.20 -0.87 11.29
N ILE A 59 17.45 -0.59 10.91
CA ILE A 59 17.79 -0.20 9.54
C ILE A 59 17.47 -1.33 8.55
N SER A 60 17.83 -2.56 8.91
CA SER A 60 17.54 -3.76 8.12
C SER A 60 16.03 -3.97 7.93
N ALA A 61 15.24 -3.89 9.00
CA ALA A 61 13.78 -4.01 8.95
C ALA A 61 13.15 -2.94 8.04
N ARG A 62 13.65 -1.70 8.09
CA ARG A 62 13.21 -0.62 7.21
C ARG A 62 13.57 -0.88 5.75
N LEU A 63 14.82 -1.23 5.45
CA LEU A 63 15.28 -1.45 4.07
C LEU A 63 14.58 -2.64 3.42
N TRP A 64 14.51 -3.79 4.11
CA TRP A 64 13.81 -4.96 3.61
C TRP A 64 12.31 -4.74 3.52
N GLY A 65 11.71 -4.05 4.50
CA GLY A 65 10.28 -3.73 4.47
C GLY A 65 9.91 -2.84 3.29
N VAL A 66 10.70 -1.79 3.01
CA VAL A 66 10.48 -0.91 1.84
C VAL A 66 10.72 -1.66 0.54
N PHE A 67 11.75 -2.51 0.46
CA PHE A 67 12.03 -3.31 -0.73
C PHE A 67 10.88 -4.27 -1.03
N LEU A 68 10.43 -5.03 -0.03
CA LEU A 68 9.31 -5.97 -0.17
C LEU A 68 8.02 -5.24 -0.53
N TYR A 69 7.78 -4.08 0.09
CA TYR A 69 6.65 -3.23 -0.27
C TYR A 69 6.70 -2.81 -1.74
N GLY A 70 7.84 -2.31 -2.22
CA GLY A 70 8.01 -1.93 -3.62
C GLY A 70 7.74 -3.08 -4.58
N ALA A 71 8.24 -4.28 -4.28
CA ALA A 71 8.00 -5.48 -5.07
C ALA A 71 6.52 -5.89 -5.09
N VAL A 72 5.86 -5.92 -3.92
CA VAL A 72 4.43 -6.26 -3.79
C VAL A 72 3.56 -5.20 -4.45
N TRP A 73 3.91 -3.91 -4.30
CA TRP A 73 3.18 -2.80 -4.90
C TRP A 73 3.25 -2.84 -6.42
N LEU A 74 4.44 -3.08 -7.00
CA LEU A 74 4.59 -3.26 -8.46
C LEU A 74 3.79 -4.45 -8.99
N ALA A 75 3.88 -5.60 -8.33
CA ALA A 75 3.10 -6.80 -8.71
C ALA A 75 1.59 -6.55 -8.58
N GLY A 76 1.19 -5.91 -7.47
CA GLY A 76 -0.20 -5.53 -7.18
C GLY A 76 -0.75 -4.58 -8.22
N ILE A 77 0.03 -3.61 -8.69
CA ILE A 77 -0.37 -2.66 -9.74
C ILE A 77 -0.71 -3.36 -11.04
N ILE A 78 0.14 -4.28 -11.48
CA ILE A 78 -0.08 -5.01 -12.72
C ILE A 78 -1.33 -5.88 -12.61
N ALA A 79 -1.49 -6.61 -11.50
CA ALA A 79 -2.63 -7.49 -11.27
C ALA A 79 -3.96 -6.71 -11.12
N MET A 80 -3.94 -5.63 -10.34
CA MET A 80 -5.12 -4.79 -10.08
C MET A 80 -5.54 -4.01 -11.32
N ASN A 81 -4.62 -3.52 -12.16
CA ASN A 81 -4.96 -2.90 -13.43
C ASN A 81 -5.77 -3.87 -14.32
N ALA A 82 -5.29 -5.11 -14.47
CA ALA A 82 -6.02 -6.13 -15.21
C ALA A 82 -7.40 -6.43 -14.60
N TRP A 83 -7.52 -6.36 -13.27
CA TRP A 83 -8.80 -6.50 -12.57
C TRP A 83 -9.72 -5.29 -12.80
N PHE A 84 -9.25 -4.06 -12.77
CA PHE A 84 -10.04 -2.85 -13.08
C PHE A 84 -10.53 -2.86 -14.53
N LEU A 85 -9.67 -3.21 -15.48
CA LEU A 85 -10.00 -3.27 -16.90
C LEU A 85 -11.06 -4.33 -17.23
N LYS A 86 -11.17 -5.39 -16.43
CA LYS A 86 -12.21 -6.42 -16.56
C LYS A 86 -13.59 -5.98 -16.04
N ALA A 87 -13.75 -4.78 -15.49
CA ALA A 87 -15.05 -4.31 -15.02
C ALA A 87 -15.98 -4.00 -16.20
N LYS A 88 -17.10 -4.71 -16.28
CA LYS A 88 -18.09 -4.57 -17.37
C LYS A 88 -19.14 -3.50 -17.10
N THR A 89 -19.41 -3.20 -15.83
CA THR A 89 -20.44 -2.24 -15.40
C THR A 89 -19.84 -1.19 -14.47
N LEU A 90 -20.49 -0.02 -14.39
CA LEU A 90 -20.09 1.08 -13.51
C LEU A 90 -20.08 0.66 -12.04
N GLN A 91 -21.14 -0.02 -11.59
CA GLN A 91 -21.26 -0.48 -10.20
C GLN A 91 -20.09 -1.38 -9.80
N THR A 92 -19.72 -2.34 -10.66
CA THR A 92 -18.58 -3.22 -10.40
C THR A 92 -17.28 -2.41 -10.36
N LEU A 93 -17.09 -1.45 -11.27
CA LEU A 93 -15.89 -0.60 -11.27
C LEU A 93 -15.77 0.20 -9.95
N LEU A 94 -16.86 0.81 -9.49
CA LEU A 94 -16.89 1.58 -8.25
C LEU A 94 -16.69 0.72 -7.00
N LEU A 95 -17.25 -0.50 -6.97
CA LEU A 95 -17.00 -1.45 -5.87
C LEU A 95 -15.53 -1.86 -5.81
N ARG A 96 -14.90 -2.11 -6.96
CA ARG A 96 -13.47 -2.42 -7.06
C ARG A 96 -12.62 -1.27 -6.54
N PHE A 97 -12.94 -0.05 -6.98
CA PHE A 97 -12.30 1.16 -6.47
C PHE A 97 -12.48 1.33 -4.97
N GLY A 98 -13.72 1.24 -4.48
CA GLY A 98 -14.03 1.40 -3.07
C GLY A 98 -13.31 0.39 -2.18
N MET A 99 -13.22 -0.88 -2.60
CA MET A 99 -12.46 -1.89 -1.85
C MET A 99 -10.99 -1.50 -1.71
N VAL A 100 -10.34 -1.07 -2.80
CA VAL A 100 -8.92 -0.68 -2.73
C VAL A 100 -8.75 0.58 -1.88
N ALA A 101 -9.61 1.58 -2.07
CA ALA A 101 -9.57 2.82 -1.28
C ALA A 101 -9.73 2.55 0.23
N VAL A 102 -10.62 1.65 0.64
CA VAL A 102 -10.79 1.26 2.05
C VAL A 102 -9.52 0.62 2.60
N VAL A 103 -8.87 -0.26 1.84
CA VAL A 103 -7.60 -0.87 2.26
C VAL A 103 -6.51 0.19 2.39
N GLU A 104 -6.39 1.11 1.44
CA GLU A 104 -5.41 2.20 1.52
C GLU A 104 -5.66 3.08 2.75
N ILE A 105 -6.91 3.47 3.02
CA ILE A 105 -7.28 4.26 4.21
C ILE A 105 -6.95 3.50 5.50
N ALA A 106 -7.18 2.18 5.55
CA ALA A 106 -6.84 1.38 6.72
C ALA A 106 -5.33 1.36 7.00
N VAL A 107 -4.49 1.24 5.96
CA VAL A 107 -3.03 1.31 6.12
C VAL A 107 -2.59 2.70 6.56
N TRP A 108 -3.18 3.77 6.01
CA TRP A 108 -2.97 5.13 6.49
C TRP A 108 -3.30 5.29 7.98
N GLY A 109 -4.49 4.82 8.39
CA GLY A 109 -4.94 4.87 9.78
C GLY A 109 -4.02 4.11 10.73
N LEU A 110 -3.53 2.94 10.33
CA LEU A 110 -2.54 2.18 11.10
C LEU A 110 -1.22 2.93 11.24
N GLY A 111 -0.74 3.57 10.16
CA GLY A 111 0.48 4.38 10.22
C GLY A 111 0.38 5.54 11.20
N ILE A 112 -0.75 6.25 11.19
CA ILE A 112 -1.04 7.32 12.14
C ILE A 112 -1.09 6.76 13.57
N ALA A 113 -1.80 5.66 13.80
CA ALA A 113 -1.89 5.06 15.12
C ALA A 113 -0.52 4.65 15.70
N VAL A 114 0.36 4.05 14.88
CA VAL A 114 1.72 3.72 15.31
C VAL A 114 2.54 4.98 15.57
N GLN A 115 2.36 6.03 14.76
CA GLN A 115 3.05 7.30 14.98
C GLN A 115 2.68 7.89 16.35
N GLU A 116 1.39 7.97 16.67
CA GLU A 116 0.89 8.46 17.95
C GLU A 116 1.43 7.64 19.13
N LEU A 117 1.44 6.31 19.00
CA LEU A 117 1.97 5.41 20.04
C LEU A 117 3.47 5.56 20.31
N MET A 118 4.25 6.10 19.36
CA MET A 118 5.69 6.32 19.55
C MET A 118 6.06 7.74 19.98
N ILE A 119 5.11 8.68 19.89
CA ILE A 119 5.29 10.07 20.35
C ILE A 119 4.95 10.18 21.85
N VAL A 120 4.03 9.34 22.34
CA VAL A 120 3.69 9.18 23.77
C VAL A 120 4.73 8.32 24.48
#